data_AF-A0A9E6BYP6-F1
#
_entry.id   AF-A0A9E6BYP6-F1
#
_cell.length_a   1.000
_cell.length_b   1.000
_cell.length_c   1.000
_cell.angle_alpha   90.00
_cell.angle_beta   90.00
_cell.angle_gamma   90.00
#
_symmetry.space_group_name_H-M   'P 1'
#
loop_
_entity.id
_entity.type
_entity.pdbx_description
1 polymer ?
#
loop_
_entity_poly.entity_id
_entity_poly.type
_entity_poly.pdbx_seq_one_letter_code
_entity_poly.pdbx_strand_id
1 'polypeptide(L)'
;MTRAAIALGSNLGDRIDHLQVAVVALAACGEVEAVSSVYETAPVGGPEQGPYLNAVAVVETDLEPHELLDGLLRIEQEAGRERTTRWGPRTLDLDLILYGDRMIDDERLTVPHPRFALRRFVLEPLAEVWPDAATPDGGSVAALLPFVQDQNVSRINRRLSTRPETFTSRGGWWVTAQGVVLVAAAVALLTDAGSLAWPPWVVWLGAILAVAGAVESLLGSRHLGANLTPYPQPLSSGRLVASGAYRWVRHPIYGGIVLLLVGAALLRSSLVALIVGIVGAAFFWMKARFEEERLVERYAGYAAYRAHVRKRLIPWVV
;
A
#
# COMPACT_ATOMS: atom_id res chain seq x y z
N MET A 1 -27.64 19.07 4.64
CA MET A 1 -26.69 18.32 3.83
C MET A 1 -26.46 19.01 2.49
N THR A 2 -25.19 19.28 2.17
CA THR A 2 -24.72 19.92 0.94
C THR A 2 -23.64 19.03 0.32
N ARG A 3 -23.66 18.87 -1.00
CA ARG A 3 -22.59 18.16 -1.72
C ARG A 3 -21.37 19.05 -1.90
N ALA A 4 -20.21 18.53 -1.55
CA ALA A 4 -18.91 19.15 -1.79
C ALA A 4 -18.04 18.25 -2.67
N ALA A 5 -17.34 18.85 -3.62
CA ALA A 5 -16.33 18.17 -4.42
C ALA A 5 -14.94 18.47 -3.87
N ILE A 6 -14.19 17.43 -3.52
CA ILE A 6 -12.84 17.53 -2.96
C ILE A 6 -11.88 16.86 -3.93
N ALA A 7 -10.87 17.60 -4.40
CA ALA A 7 -9.78 17.03 -5.18
C ALA A 7 -8.69 16.51 -4.24
N LEU A 8 -8.18 15.31 -4.53
CA LEU A 8 -7.12 14.65 -3.80
C LEU A 8 -5.88 14.56 -4.70
N GLY A 9 -4.71 14.90 -4.17
CA GLY A 9 -3.44 14.84 -4.89
C GLY A 9 -2.30 14.27 -4.04
N SER A 10 -1.45 13.42 -4.62
CA SER A 10 -0.24 12.92 -3.95
C SER A 10 0.90 12.64 -4.94
N ASN A 11 2.11 13.11 -4.64
CA ASN A 11 3.30 12.79 -5.45
C ASN A 11 4.54 12.37 -4.65
N LEU A 12 4.45 12.26 -3.33
CA LEU A 12 5.53 11.84 -2.44
C LEU A 12 5.15 10.55 -1.71
N GLY A 13 6.12 9.67 -1.48
CA GLY A 13 5.93 8.46 -0.68
C GLY A 13 4.93 7.47 -1.27
N ASP A 14 4.03 6.96 -0.44
CA ASP A 14 2.98 6.02 -0.83
C ASP A 14 1.76 6.73 -1.40
N ARG A 15 1.89 7.20 -2.65
CA ARG A 15 0.88 8.03 -3.28
C ARG A 15 -0.53 7.42 -3.25
N ILE A 16 -0.66 6.10 -3.43
CA ILE A 16 -1.96 5.43 -3.38
C ILE A 16 -2.47 5.33 -1.95
N ASP A 17 -1.62 4.96 -0.99
CA ASP A 17 -2.04 4.87 0.42
C ASP A 17 -2.47 6.23 0.96
N HIS A 18 -1.75 7.31 0.61
CA HIS A 18 -2.14 8.65 1.00
C HIS A 18 -3.53 9.02 0.47
N LEU A 19 -3.84 8.72 -0.79
CA LEU A 19 -5.19 8.93 -1.34
C LEU A 19 -6.23 8.02 -0.66
N GLN A 20 -5.88 6.76 -0.37
CA GLN A 20 -6.77 5.79 0.26
C GLN A 20 -7.10 6.16 1.72
N VAL A 21 -6.10 6.57 2.49
CA VAL A 21 -6.25 7.08 3.85
C VAL A 21 -7.10 8.35 3.85
N ALA A 22 -6.86 9.25 2.90
CA ALA A 22 -7.65 10.46 2.77
C ALA A 22 -9.13 10.16 2.52
N VAL A 23 -9.46 9.27 1.57
CA VAL A 23 -10.85 8.88 1.28
C VAL A 23 -11.55 8.28 2.51
N VAL A 24 -10.85 7.47 3.30
CA VAL A 24 -11.40 6.92 4.55
C VAL A 24 -11.60 8.03 5.60
N ALA A 25 -10.63 8.94 5.73
CA ALA A 25 -10.68 10.04 6.70
C ALA A 25 -11.77 11.07 6.38
N LEU A 26 -12.14 11.23 5.11
CA LEU A 26 -13.25 12.09 4.68
C LEU A 26 -14.59 11.68 5.29
N ALA A 27 -14.76 10.43 5.76
CA ALA A 27 -15.95 10.00 6.49
C ALA A 27 -16.19 10.79 7.79
N ALA A 28 -15.15 11.42 8.35
CA ALA A 28 -15.29 12.33 9.49
C ALA A 28 -15.83 13.72 9.10
N CYS A 29 -15.81 14.05 7.81
CA CYS A 29 -16.28 15.31 7.26
C CYS A 29 -17.68 15.20 6.63
N GLY A 30 -18.22 14.00 6.44
CA GLY A 30 -19.52 13.75 5.82
C GLY A 30 -19.63 12.36 5.20
N GLU A 31 -20.74 12.06 4.54
CA GLU A 31 -20.92 10.82 3.79
C GLU A 31 -20.19 10.91 2.44
N VAL A 32 -19.23 10.02 2.20
CA VAL A 32 -18.53 9.94 0.90
C VAL A 32 -19.43 9.21 -0.10
N GLU A 33 -20.13 9.98 -0.93
CA GLU A 33 -21.10 9.47 -1.90
C GLU A 33 -20.41 8.77 -3.08
N ALA A 34 -19.35 9.38 -3.61
CA ALA A 34 -18.66 8.88 -4.78
C ALA A 34 -17.17 9.22 -4.73
N VAL A 35 -16.35 8.33 -5.30
CA VAL A 35 -14.92 8.56 -5.51
C VAL A 35 -14.57 8.17 -6.94
N SER A 36 -13.86 9.06 -7.63
CA SER A 36 -13.46 8.84 -9.02
C SER A 36 -12.44 7.71 -9.12
N SER A 37 -12.10 7.36 -10.36
CA SER A 37 -10.88 6.62 -10.62
C SER A 37 -9.66 7.45 -10.24
N VAL A 38 -8.52 6.77 -10.10
CA VAL A 38 -7.23 7.45 -9.90
C VAL A 38 -6.59 7.75 -11.25
N TYR A 39 -6.04 8.95 -11.38
CA TYR A 39 -5.39 9.45 -12.58
C TYR A 39 -3.94 9.84 -12.27
N GLU A 40 -2.99 9.42 -13.10
CA GLU A 40 -1.60 9.86 -13.02
C GLU A 40 -1.33 11.01 -14.00
N THR A 41 -0.67 12.07 -13.51
CA THR A 41 -0.31 13.24 -14.30
C THR A 41 1.09 13.75 -14.03
N ALA A 42 1.67 14.46 -15.00
CA ALA A 42 2.85 15.29 -14.76
C ALA A 42 2.53 16.43 -13.76
N PRO A 43 3.51 16.90 -12.98
CA PRO A 43 3.35 18.07 -12.13
C PRO A 43 3.10 19.34 -12.96
N VAL A 44 2.23 20.22 -12.47
CA VAL A 44 1.96 21.52 -13.09
C VAL A 44 2.79 22.60 -12.39
N GLY A 45 3.94 22.94 -12.96
CA GLY A 45 4.90 23.90 -12.40
C GLY A 45 5.66 23.38 -11.19
N GLY A 46 6.38 24.28 -10.51
CA GLY A 46 7.20 23.97 -9.33
C GLY A 46 8.59 23.41 -9.69
N PRO A 47 9.37 22.96 -8.67
CA PRO A 47 10.65 22.30 -8.89
C PRO A 47 10.48 20.96 -9.61
N GLU A 48 11.58 20.39 -10.10
CA GLU A 48 11.60 19.04 -10.64
C GLU A 48 11.09 18.04 -9.58
N GLN A 49 10.03 17.31 -9.92
CA GLN A 49 9.33 16.42 -9.01
C GLN A 49 8.65 15.28 -9.77
N GLY A 50 8.31 14.21 -9.04
CA GLY A 50 7.64 13.05 -9.61
C GLY A 50 6.18 13.32 -10.01
N PRO A 51 5.58 12.40 -10.78
CA PRO A 51 4.18 12.51 -11.20
C PRO A 51 3.21 12.47 -10.01
N TYR A 52 2.07 13.14 -10.16
CA TYR A 52 0.98 13.11 -9.18
C TYR A 52 0.01 11.98 -9.48
N LEU A 53 -0.53 11.37 -8.42
CA LEU A 53 -1.80 10.67 -8.48
C LEU A 53 -2.88 11.64 -8.01
N ASN A 54 -3.96 11.73 -8.79
CA ASN A 54 -5.10 12.59 -8.54
C ASN A 54 -6.40 11.79 -8.55
N ALA A 55 -7.34 12.18 -7.71
CA ALA A 55 -8.71 11.68 -7.67
C ALA A 55 -9.66 12.79 -7.16
N VAL A 56 -10.96 12.57 -7.28
CA VAL A 56 -11.98 13.45 -6.70
C VAL A 56 -12.94 12.60 -5.86
N ALA A 57 -13.28 13.11 -4.67
CA ALA A 57 -14.34 12.58 -3.84
C ALA A 57 -15.49 13.58 -3.77
N VAL A 58 -16.73 13.08 -3.87
CA VAL A 58 -17.94 13.84 -3.58
C VAL A 58 -18.41 13.44 -2.20
N VAL A 59 -18.55 14.44 -1.32
CA VAL A 59 -18.97 14.26 0.07
C VAL A 59 -20.25 15.03 0.30
N GLU A 60 -21.25 14.38 0.88
CA GLU A 60 -22.44 15.03 1.40
C GLU A 60 -22.23 15.36 2.89
N THR A 61 -22.29 16.65 3.24
CA THR A 61 -21.91 17.14 4.57
C THR A 61 -22.89 18.16 5.14
N ASP A 62 -22.96 18.20 6.47
CA ASP A 62 -23.65 19.26 7.23
C ASP A 62 -22.69 20.32 7.79
N LEU A 63 -21.38 20.16 7.59
CA LEU A 63 -20.36 21.13 8.01
C LEU A 63 -20.42 22.38 7.16
N GLU A 64 -20.22 23.56 7.75
CA GLU A 64 -20.05 24.78 6.97
C GLU A 64 -18.73 24.75 6.17
N PRO A 65 -18.60 25.48 5.04
CA PRO A 65 -17.44 25.39 4.15
C PRO A 65 -16.08 25.56 4.83
N HIS A 66 -16.00 26.44 5.83
CA HIS A 66 -14.80 26.68 6.62
C HIS A 66 -14.48 25.53 7.58
N GLU A 67 -15.49 24.89 8.16
CA GLU A 67 -15.31 23.71 9.02
C GLU A 67 -14.87 22.51 8.18
N LEU A 68 -15.42 22.36 6.97
CA LEU A 68 -14.95 21.37 6.00
C LEU A 68 -13.49 21.63 5.64
N LEU A 69 -13.11 22.87 5.30
CA LEU A 69 -11.72 23.24 5.03
C LEU A 69 -10.78 22.87 6.19
N ASP A 70 -11.17 23.17 7.43
CA ASP A 70 -10.39 22.82 8.62
C ASP A 70 -10.26 21.30 8.80
N GLY A 71 -11.31 20.54 8.48
CA GLY A 71 -11.30 19.09 8.41
C GLY A 71 -10.30 18.56 7.38
N LEU A 72 -10.29 19.12 6.16
CA LEU A 72 -9.35 18.74 5.10
C LEU A 72 -7.91 19.03 5.51
N LEU A 73 -7.63 20.22 6.04
CA LEU A 73 -6.30 20.62 6.51
C LEU A 73 -5.77 19.71 7.63
N ARG A 74 -6.65 19.24 8.51
CA ARG A 74 -6.29 18.27 9.55
C ARG A 74 -5.89 16.92 8.96
N ILE A 75 -6.64 16.41 7.99
CA ILE A 75 -6.31 15.15 7.29
C ILE A 75 -4.94 15.24 6.61
N GLU A 76 -4.62 16.38 5.98
CA GLU A 76 -3.29 16.61 5.38
C GLU A 76 -2.16 16.58 6.41
N GLN A 77 -2.36 17.22 7.57
CA GLN A 77 -1.37 17.23 8.65
C GLN A 77 -1.15 15.82 9.21
N GLU A 78 -2.23 15.06 9.44
CA GLU A 78 -2.17 13.66 9.87
C GLU A 78 -1.47 12.76 8.82
N ALA A 79 -1.58 13.11 7.54
CA ALA A 79 -0.86 12.46 6.43
C ALA A 79 0.60 12.96 6.26
N GLY A 80 1.13 13.74 7.19
CA GLY A 80 2.52 14.18 7.20
C GLY A 80 2.85 15.25 6.15
N ARG A 81 1.89 16.08 5.75
CA ARG A 81 2.13 17.17 4.79
C ARG A 81 3.05 18.24 5.40
N GLU A 82 4.24 18.41 4.84
CA GLU A 82 5.16 19.51 5.18
C GLU A 82 5.13 20.62 4.11
N ARG A 83 4.95 21.88 4.53
CA ARG A 83 4.90 23.04 3.61
C ARG A 83 6.27 23.72 3.50
N THR A 84 7.26 23.01 2.95
CA THR A 84 8.65 23.50 2.84
C THR A 84 8.94 24.31 1.58
N THR A 85 8.34 23.97 0.44
CA THR A 85 8.59 24.63 -0.86
C THR A 85 7.28 24.95 -1.58
N ARG A 86 7.15 26.17 -2.13
CA ARG A 86 5.99 26.56 -2.94
C ARG A 86 5.89 25.65 -4.17
N TRP A 87 4.73 24.98 -4.33
CA TRP A 87 4.48 23.98 -5.36
C TRP A 87 5.42 22.77 -5.34
N GLY A 88 6.04 22.49 -4.19
CA GLY A 88 6.87 21.31 -4.01
C GLY A 88 6.07 20.00 -3.95
N PRO A 89 6.80 18.86 -3.87
CA PRO A 89 6.20 17.57 -3.66
C PRO A 89 5.51 17.49 -2.28
N ARG A 90 4.44 16.71 -2.19
CA ARG A 90 3.62 16.55 -0.99
C ARG A 90 3.09 15.13 -0.84
N THR A 91 2.96 14.68 0.39
CA THR A 91 2.34 13.39 0.75
C THR A 91 0.87 13.39 0.38
N LEU A 92 0.14 14.46 0.73
CA LEU A 92 -1.28 14.62 0.42
C LEU A 92 -1.63 16.10 0.21
N ASP A 93 -2.57 16.36 -0.69
CA ASP A 93 -3.21 17.65 -0.97
C ASP A 93 -4.72 17.41 -1.09
N LEU A 94 -5.51 18.18 -0.37
CA LEU A 94 -6.98 18.16 -0.38
C LEU A 94 -7.48 19.57 -0.67
N ASP A 95 -8.00 19.77 -1.88
CA ASP A 95 -8.56 21.05 -2.32
C ASP A 95 -10.10 20.96 -2.35
N LEU A 96 -10.80 21.87 -1.66
CA LEU A 96 -12.24 22.03 -1.80
C LEU A 96 -12.55 22.73 -3.13
N ILE A 97 -13.16 22.01 -4.07
CA ILE A 97 -13.39 22.47 -5.45
C ILE A 97 -14.76 23.13 -5.60
N LEU A 98 -15.82 22.46 -5.17
CA LEU A 98 -17.22 22.94 -5.22
C LEU A 98 -17.88 22.70 -3.85
N TYR A 99 -18.84 23.54 -3.49
CA TYR A 99 -19.66 23.38 -2.30
C TYR A 99 -21.10 23.80 -2.61
N GLY A 100 -21.94 22.83 -3.00
CA GLY A 100 -23.27 23.10 -3.54
C GLY A 100 -23.23 24.12 -4.68
N ASP A 101 -24.05 25.15 -4.56
CA ASP A 101 -24.11 26.34 -5.41
C ASP A 101 -23.44 27.57 -4.77
N ARG A 102 -22.74 27.41 -3.65
CA ARG A 102 -22.17 28.55 -2.92
C ARG A 102 -20.97 29.13 -3.64
N MET A 103 -20.94 30.46 -3.67
CA MET A 103 -19.76 31.26 -4.03
C MET A 103 -19.17 31.87 -2.77
N ILE A 104 -17.89 31.60 -2.54
CA ILE A 104 -17.14 32.04 -1.36
C ILE A 104 -15.85 32.68 -1.87
N ASP A 105 -15.56 33.88 -1.41
CA ASP A 105 -14.33 34.58 -1.72
C ASP A 105 -13.93 35.40 -0.49
N ASP A 106 -13.09 34.81 0.35
CA ASP A 106 -12.51 35.44 1.53
C ASP A 106 -11.02 35.10 1.68
N GLU A 107 -10.40 35.60 2.76
CA GLU A 107 -8.96 35.45 2.99
C GLU A 107 -8.49 34.00 3.15
N ARG A 108 -9.38 33.08 3.55
CA ARG A 108 -9.06 31.68 3.83
C ARG A 108 -9.53 30.74 2.71
N LEU A 109 -10.64 31.05 2.07
CA LEU A 109 -11.33 30.13 1.16
C LEU A 109 -11.88 30.84 -0.08
N THR A 110 -11.58 30.26 -1.24
CA THR A 110 -12.22 30.62 -2.52
C THR A 110 -12.91 29.39 -3.11
N VAL A 111 -14.23 29.43 -3.24
CA VAL A 111 -15.07 28.37 -3.83
C VAL A 111 -16.02 28.99 -4.85
N PRO A 112 -16.15 28.46 -6.07
CA PRO A 112 -15.37 27.35 -6.64
C PRO A 112 -13.86 27.61 -6.70
N HIS A 113 -13.05 26.55 -6.55
CA HIS A 113 -11.59 26.70 -6.50
C HIS A 113 -11.07 27.39 -7.78
N PRO A 114 -10.34 28.51 -7.71
CA PRO A 114 -10.20 29.46 -8.83
C PRO A 114 -9.54 28.90 -10.10
N ARG A 115 -8.81 27.79 -9.99
CA ARG A 115 -8.12 27.15 -11.13
C ARG A 115 -8.71 25.79 -11.54
N PHE A 116 -9.82 25.36 -10.95
CA PHE A 116 -10.35 24.00 -11.21
C PHE A 116 -10.73 23.82 -12.69
N ALA A 117 -11.37 24.83 -13.28
CA ALA A 117 -11.77 24.86 -14.69
C ALA A 117 -10.60 24.85 -15.69
N LEU A 118 -9.37 25.06 -15.22
CA LEU A 118 -8.15 25.06 -16.05
C LEU A 118 -7.33 23.78 -15.90
N ARG A 119 -7.77 22.84 -15.06
CA ARG A 119 -6.97 21.68 -14.64
C ARG A 119 -7.69 20.40 -15.02
N ARG A 120 -7.20 19.75 -16.07
CA ARG A 120 -7.81 18.50 -16.54
C ARG A 120 -7.74 17.39 -15.49
N PHE A 121 -6.67 17.35 -14.70
CA PHE A 121 -6.52 16.39 -13.60
C PHE A 121 -7.52 16.57 -12.45
N VAL A 122 -8.29 17.67 -12.44
CA VAL A 122 -9.44 17.89 -11.56
C VAL A 122 -10.74 17.65 -12.32
N LEU A 123 -10.88 18.22 -13.53
CA LEU A 123 -12.11 18.11 -14.32
C LEU A 123 -12.44 16.67 -14.75
N GLU A 124 -11.45 15.90 -15.20
CA GLU A 124 -11.64 14.52 -15.67
C GLU A 124 -12.18 13.61 -14.53
N PRO A 125 -11.55 13.54 -13.33
CA PRO A 125 -12.13 12.79 -12.23
C PRO A 125 -13.44 13.38 -11.69
N LEU A 126 -13.62 14.71 -11.68
CA LEU A 126 -14.88 15.31 -11.22
C LEU A 126 -16.04 14.99 -12.17
N ALA A 127 -15.82 15.03 -13.48
CA ALA A 127 -16.82 14.66 -14.47
C ALA A 127 -17.22 13.18 -14.41
N GLU A 128 -16.32 12.31 -13.94
CA GLU A 128 -16.63 10.88 -13.72
C GLU A 128 -17.68 10.68 -12.62
N VAL A 129 -17.70 11.53 -11.59
CA VAL A 129 -18.54 11.34 -10.38
C VAL A 129 -19.66 12.37 -10.22
N TRP A 130 -19.52 13.56 -10.81
CA TRP A 130 -20.51 14.62 -10.75
C TRP A 130 -20.47 15.49 -12.04
N PRO A 131 -20.83 14.92 -13.20
CA PRO A 131 -20.70 15.59 -14.51
C PRO A 131 -21.55 16.87 -14.63
N ASP A 132 -22.72 16.87 -14.00
CA ASP A 132 -23.70 17.96 -14.08
C ASP A 132 -23.53 19.01 -12.96
N ALA A 133 -22.43 18.96 -12.20
CA ALA A 133 -22.16 19.97 -11.18
C ALA A 133 -22.07 21.36 -11.82
N ALA A 134 -22.78 22.33 -11.25
CA ALA A 134 -22.85 23.69 -11.77
C ALA A 134 -21.48 24.38 -11.70
N THR A 135 -21.14 25.12 -12.75
CA THR A 135 -19.93 25.93 -12.83
C THR A 135 -20.27 27.42 -12.72
N PRO A 136 -19.33 28.30 -12.30
CA PRO A 136 -19.60 29.74 -12.13
C PRO A 136 -20.19 30.46 -13.35
N ASP A 137 -19.91 29.96 -14.54
CA ASP A 137 -20.39 30.47 -15.83
C ASP A 137 -21.79 29.94 -16.22
N GLY A 138 -22.45 29.20 -15.33
CA GLY A 138 -23.79 28.65 -15.56
C GLY A 138 -23.81 27.36 -16.40
N GLY A 139 -22.64 26.78 -16.66
CA GLY A 139 -22.46 25.50 -17.35
C GLY A 139 -22.41 24.30 -16.39
N SER A 140 -21.86 23.20 -16.89
CA SER A 140 -21.57 22.00 -16.12
C SER A 140 -20.09 21.61 -16.21
N VAL A 141 -19.60 20.86 -15.23
CA VAL A 141 -18.23 20.35 -15.23
C VAL A 141 -17.91 19.57 -16.50
N ALA A 142 -18.83 18.70 -16.96
CA ALA A 142 -18.63 17.94 -18.18
C ALA A 142 -18.44 18.83 -19.42
N ALA A 143 -19.11 20.00 -19.46
CA ALA A 143 -18.99 20.96 -20.56
C ALA A 143 -17.62 21.68 -20.58
N LEU A 144 -16.85 21.67 -19.48
CA LEU A 144 -15.52 22.27 -19.42
C LEU A 144 -14.42 21.39 -20.04
N LEU A 145 -14.60 20.07 -20.08
CA LEU A 145 -13.58 19.12 -20.55
C LEU A 145 -13.05 19.41 -21.97
N PRO A 146 -13.88 19.75 -22.97
CA PRO A 146 -13.41 20.05 -24.32
C PRO A 146 -12.45 21.24 -24.40
N PHE A 147 -12.42 22.12 -23.39
CA PHE A 147 -11.57 23.33 -23.37
C PHE A 147 -10.18 23.10 -22.75
N VAL A 148 -9.90 21.91 -22.18
CA VAL A 148 -8.63 21.60 -21.50
C VAL A 148 -8.00 20.32 -22.08
N GLN A 149 -7.67 20.34 -23.37
CA GLN A 149 -7.20 19.14 -24.08
C GLN A 149 -5.69 18.92 -24.05
N ASP A 150 -4.91 19.95 -23.76
CA ASP A 150 -3.44 19.98 -23.81
C ASP A 150 -2.76 19.28 -22.62
N GLN A 151 -3.53 18.85 -21.62
CA GLN A 151 -3.04 18.19 -20.41
C GLN A 151 -3.26 16.68 -20.48
N ASN A 152 -2.18 15.91 -20.47
CA ASN A 152 -2.25 14.45 -20.45
C ASN A 152 -2.63 13.93 -19.06
N VAL A 153 -3.72 13.17 -19.00
CA VAL A 153 -4.22 12.45 -17.82
C VAL A 153 -4.29 10.96 -18.15
N SER A 154 -3.66 10.11 -17.34
CA SER A 154 -3.68 8.66 -17.55
C SER A 154 -4.43 7.97 -16.42
N ARG A 155 -5.59 7.38 -16.72
CA ARG A 155 -6.33 6.57 -15.74
C ARG A 155 -5.51 5.35 -15.38
N ILE A 156 -5.27 5.13 -14.08
CA ILE A 156 -4.64 3.91 -13.59
C ILE A 156 -5.71 2.92 -13.11
N ASN A 157 -5.45 1.62 -13.25
CA ASN A 157 -6.39 0.57 -12.85
C ASN A 157 -6.39 0.37 -11.32
N ARG A 158 -6.82 1.41 -10.58
CA ARG A 158 -6.98 1.45 -9.13
C ARG A 158 -8.27 2.18 -8.77
N ARG A 159 -8.97 1.63 -7.78
CA ARG A 159 -10.13 2.25 -7.15
C ARG A 159 -9.81 2.49 -5.69
N LEU A 160 -10.21 3.65 -5.19
CA LEU A 160 -10.16 3.98 -3.77
C LEU A 160 -11.43 3.45 -3.11
N SER A 161 -11.30 2.95 -1.89
CA SER A 161 -12.41 2.42 -1.09
C SER A 161 -12.82 3.43 -0.02
N THR A 162 -14.12 3.62 0.17
CA THR A 162 -14.63 4.38 1.32
C THR A 162 -14.57 3.59 2.62
N ARG A 163 -14.39 2.27 2.53
CA ARG A 163 -14.21 1.40 3.70
C ARG A 163 -12.73 1.30 4.05
N PRO A 164 -12.37 1.46 5.34
CA PRO A 164 -11.00 1.21 5.80
C PRO A 164 -10.58 -0.23 5.47
N GLU A 165 -9.32 -0.41 5.13
CA GLU A 165 -8.75 -1.76 5.10
C GLU A 165 -8.78 -2.34 6.52
N THR A 166 -9.47 -3.46 6.69
CA THR A 166 -9.57 -4.13 7.98
C THR A 166 -8.42 -5.12 8.14
N PHE A 167 -8.14 -5.52 9.39
CA PHE A 167 -7.21 -6.60 9.68
C PHE A 167 -7.47 -7.84 8.81
N THR A 168 -8.74 -8.18 8.57
CA THR A 168 -9.12 -9.32 7.74
C THR A 168 -8.87 -9.07 6.26
N SER A 169 -9.18 -7.90 5.72
CA SER A 169 -8.96 -7.59 4.29
C SER A 169 -7.48 -7.59 3.91
N ARG A 170 -6.60 -7.19 4.82
CA ARG A 170 -5.13 -7.23 4.62
C ARG A 170 -4.50 -8.61 4.76
N GLY A 171 -5.31 -9.62 5.08
CA GLY A 171 -4.83 -10.98 5.33
C GLY A 171 -4.25 -11.17 6.73
N GLY A 172 -4.72 -10.41 7.72
CA GLY A 172 -4.26 -10.50 9.12
C GLY A 172 -4.36 -11.89 9.73
N TRP A 173 -5.30 -12.73 9.30
CA TRP A 173 -5.35 -14.14 9.71
C TRP A 173 -4.05 -14.90 9.39
N TRP A 174 -3.36 -14.57 8.30
CA TRP A 174 -2.03 -15.12 8.01
C TRP A 174 -0.97 -14.66 9.00
N VAL A 175 -1.06 -13.41 9.48
CA VAL A 175 -0.15 -12.88 10.50
C VAL A 175 -0.39 -13.58 11.84
N THR A 176 -1.66 -13.76 12.23
CA THR A 176 -2.02 -14.52 13.43
C THR A 176 -1.52 -15.96 13.34
N ALA A 177 -1.80 -16.66 12.23
CA ALA A 177 -1.35 -18.03 12.02
C ALA A 177 0.18 -18.15 12.03
N GLN A 178 0.89 -17.18 11.43
CA GLN A 178 2.35 -17.11 11.51
C GLN A 178 2.83 -16.97 12.95
N GLY A 179 2.21 -16.09 13.75
CA GLY A 179 2.52 -15.94 15.17
C GLY A 179 2.36 -17.26 15.94
N VAL A 180 1.27 -17.99 15.70
CA VAL A 180 1.03 -19.30 16.31
C VAL A 180 2.10 -20.31 15.93
N VAL A 181 2.48 -20.38 14.65
CA VAL A 181 3.55 -21.29 14.17
C VAL A 181 4.89 -20.98 14.85
N LEU A 182 5.26 -19.70 14.94
CA LEU A 182 6.53 -19.28 15.55
C LEU A 182 6.55 -19.55 17.06
N VAL A 183 5.44 -19.29 17.76
CA VAL A 183 5.30 -19.61 19.18
C VAL A 183 5.36 -21.12 19.42
N ALA A 184 4.63 -21.91 18.62
CA ALA A 184 4.67 -23.37 18.71
C ALA A 184 6.09 -23.92 18.50
N ALA A 185 6.84 -23.35 17.55
CA ALA A 185 8.23 -23.73 17.31
C ALA A 185 9.14 -23.37 18.49
N ALA A 186 9.00 -22.17 19.06
CA ALA A 186 9.75 -21.75 20.24
C ALA A 186 9.48 -22.67 21.44
N VAL A 187 8.20 -22.98 21.70
CA VAL A 187 7.81 -23.93 22.76
C VAL A 187 8.40 -25.31 22.49
N ALA A 188 8.31 -25.83 21.27
CA ALA A 188 8.84 -27.14 20.92
C ALA A 188 10.37 -27.25 21.15
N LEU A 189 11.12 -26.17 20.91
CA LEU A 189 12.56 -26.11 21.17
C LEU A 189 12.92 -26.07 22.66
N LEU A 190 12.02 -25.61 23.52
CA LEU A 190 12.21 -25.56 24.98
C LEU A 190 11.86 -26.88 25.66
N THR A 191 11.24 -27.81 24.95
CA THR A 191 10.82 -29.10 25.49
C THR A 191 11.76 -30.23 25.10
N ASP A 192 11.95 -31.18 26.01
CA ASP A 192 12.69 -32.42 25.76
C ASP A 192 11.80 -33.56 25.23
N ALA A 193 10.54 -33.25 24.91
CA ALA A 193 9.58 -34.21 24.39
C ALA A 193 10.05 -34.76 23.04
N GLY A 194 10.12 -36.09 22.93
CA GLY A 194 10.54 -36.77 21.69
C GLY A 194 12.01 -36.52 21.34
N SER A 195 12.91 -36.54 22.32
CA SER A 195 14.34 -36.43 22.07
C SER A 195 14.83 -37.51 21.09
N LEU A 196 15.69 -37.10 20.17
CA LEU A 196 16.29 -37.95 19.15
C LEU A 196 17.79 -38.06 19.41
N ALA A 197 18.36 -39.23 19.12
CA ALA A 197 19.81 -39.46 19.21
C ALA A 197 20.42 -39.33 17.80
N TRP A 198 20.61 -38.09 17.36
CA TRP A 198 21.23 -37.84 16.07
C TRP A 198 22.75 -38.08 16.10
N PRO A 199 23.34 -38.61 15.02
CA PRO A 199 24.78 -38.57 14.84
C PRO A 199 25.31 -37.12 14.91
N PRO A 200 26.54 -36.89 15.41
CA PRO A 200 27.08 -35.54 15.58
C PRO A 200 27.05 -34.69 14.29
N TRP A 201 27.23 -35.30 13.12
CA TRP A 201 27.19 -34.58 11.84
C TRP A 201 25.81 -33.98 11.52
N VAL A 202 24.71 -34.60 11.97
CA VAL A 202 23.35 -34.07 11.79
C VAL A 202 23.12 -32.85 12.67
N VAL A 203 23.64 -32.88 13.90
CA VAL A 203 23.57 -31.73 14.83
C VAL A 203 24.35 -30.54 14.26
N TRP A 204 25.56 -30.79 13.74
CA TRP A 204 26.35 -29.76 13.07
C TRP A 204 25.68 -29.23 11.80
N LEU A 205 25.08 -30.11 11.00
CA LEU A 205 24.26 -29.70 9.86
C LEU A 205 23.11 -28.79 10.31
N GLY A 206 22.42 -29.14 11.41
CA GLY A 206 21.39 -28.31 12.03
C GLY A 206 21.87 -26.91 12.40
N ALA A 207 23.03 -26.81 13.05
CA ALA A 207 23.64 -25.52 13.39
C ALA A 207 23.96 -24.68 12.13
N ILE A 208 24.51 -25.30 11.09
CA ILE A 208 24.81 -24.63 9.82
C ILE A 208 23.53 -24.10 9.17
N LEU A 209 22.48 -24.92 9.10
CA LEU A 209 21.18 -24.52 8.55
C LEU A 209 20.56 -23.37 9.34
N ALA A 210 20.64 -23.42 10.68
CA ALA A 210 20.12 -22.37 11.55
C ALA A 210 20.81 -21.02 11.31
N VAL A 211 22.14 -21.02 11.24
CA VAL A 211 22.92 -19.81 10.97
C VAL A 211 22.65 -19.29 9.56
N ALA A 212 22.66 -20.17 8.55
CA ALA A 212 22.36 -19.78 7.17
C ALA A 212 20.97 -19.16 7.04
N GLY A 213 19.96 -19.76 7.69
CA GLY A 213 18.58 -19.24 7.69
C GLY A 213 18.44 -17.87 8.36
N ALA A 214 19.12 -17.65 9.49
CA ALA A 214 19.16 -16.35 10.16
C ALA A 214 19.82 -15.27 9.28
N VAL A 215 20.95 -15.60 8.64
CA VAL A 215 21.65 -14.68 7.72
C VAL A 215 20.78 -14.34 6.51
N GLU A 216 20.15 -15.34 5.88
CA GLU A 216 19.28 -15.12 4.73
C GLU A 216 18.06 -14.25 5.09
N SER A 217 17.45 -14.49 6.25
CA SER A 217 16.31 -13.69 6.75
C SER A 217 16.70 -12.23 6.98
N LEU A 218 17.91 -12.00 7.52
CA LEU A 218 18.44 -10.66 7.76
C LEU A 218 18.76 -9.94 6.44
N LEU A 219 19.42 -10.63 5.49
CA LEU A 219 19.73 -10.07 4.18
C LEU A 219 18.46 -9.80 3.37
N GLY A 220 17.48 -10.71 3.39
CA GLY A 220 16.18 -10.53 2.75
C GLY A 220 15.47 -9.28 3.29
N SER A 221 15.38 -9.14 4.62
CA SER A 221 14.78 -7.98 5.27
C SER A 221 15.48 -6.67 4.89
N ARG A 222 16.83 -6.67 4.86
CA ARG A 222 17.61 -5.48 4.46
C ARG A 222 17.42 -5.09 3.00
N HIS A 223 17.40 -6.07 2.08
CA HIS A 223 17.17 -5.80 0.66
C HIS A 223 15.74 -5.34 0.37
N LEU A 224 14.75 -5.85 1.11
CA LEU A 224 13.35 -5.44 0.97
C LEU A 224 13.13 -4.03 1.51
N GLY A 225 13.80 -3.68 2.62
CA GLY A 225 13.83 -2.32 3.17
C GLY A 225 12.44 -1.78 3.51
N ALA A 226 12.12 -0.60 2.99
CA ALA A 226 10.82 0.05 3.19
C ALA A 226 9.62 -0.74 2.62
N ASN A 227 9.86 -1.79 1.82
CA ASN A 227 8.80 -2.65 1.30
C ASN A 227 8.42 -3.79 2.27
N LEU A 228 9.08 -3.90 3.43
CA LEU A 228 8.81 -4.96 4.39
C LEU A 228 7.48 -4.74 5.10
N THR A 229 6.58 -5.73 4.98
CA THR A 229 5.27 -5.75 5.64
C THR A 229 5.02 -7.14 6.23
N PRO A 230 4.41 -7.23 7.42
CA PRO A 230 4.01 -8.52 7.98
C PRO A 230 2.81 -9.12 7.24
N TYR A 231 2.03 -8.28 6.56
CA TYR A 231 0.82 -8.67 5.85
C TYR A 231 1.14 -9.26 4.47
N PRO A 232 0.37 -10.26 4.00
CA PRO A 232 0.54 -10.81 2.65
C PRO A 232 0.28 -9.82 1.51
N GLN A 233 -0.47 -8.76 1.77
CA GLN A 233 -0.67 -7.71 0.77
C GLN A 233 0.57 -6.81 0.70
N PRO A 234 1.15 -6.63 -0.50
CA PRO A 234 2.27 -5.71 -0.68
C PRO A 234 1.81 -4.28 -0.39
N LEU A 235 2.71 -3.46 0.17
CA LEU A 235 2.45 -2.04 0.38
C LEU A 235 2.09 -1.36 -0.95
N SER A 236 1.18 -0.40 -0.92
CA SER A 236 0.74 0.37 -2.08
C SER A 236 1.88 1.19 -2.70
N SER A 237 2.86 1.63 -1.91
CA SER A 237 4.10 2.30 -2.32
C SER A 237 5.15 1.33 -2.84
N GLY A 238 4.98 0.06 -2.49
CA GLY A 238 6.03 -0.91 -2.59
C GLY A 238 6.50 -1.04 -4.03
N ARG A 239 7.81 -1.17 -4.25
CA ARG A 239 8.37 -1.49 -5.57
C ARG A 239 8.70 -2.96 -5.63
N LEU A 240 8.63 -3.53 -6.83
CA LEU A 240 9.12 -4.88 -7.05
C LEU A 240 10.64 -4.92 -6.84
N VAL A 241 11.08 -5.54 -5.74
CA VAL A 241 12.49 -5.77 -5.44
C VAL A 241 12.94 -7.08 -6.08
N ALA A 242 13.83 -6.97 -7.07
CA ALA A 242 14.43 -8.12 -7.77
C ALA A 242 15.96 -8.18 -7.61
N SER A 243 16.53 -7.37 -6.70
CA SER A 243 17.97 -7.27 -6.45
C SER A 243 18.40 -8.05 -5.19
N GLY A 244 19.70 -8.18 -4.96
CA GLY A 244 20.23 -8.80 -3.74
C GLY A 244 19.91 -10.30 -3.64
N ALA A 245 19.26 -10.72 -2.56
CA ALA A 245 18.81 -12.11 -2.40
C ALA A 245 17.64 -12.47 -3.36
N TYR A 246 16.81 -11.48 -3.71
CA TYR A 246 15.62 -11.66 -4.54
C TYR A 246 15.96 -12.00 -6.01
N ARG A 247 17.22 -11.83 -6.45
CA ARG A 247 17.64 -12.27 -7.78
C ARG A 247 17.71 -13.80 -7.92
N TRP A 248 17.79 -14.52 -6.79
CA TRP A 248 17.99 -15.97 -6.77
C TRP A 248 16.77 -16.72 -6.27
N VAL A 249 16.00 -16.14 -5.34
CA VAL A 249 14.84 -16.75 -4.69
C VAL A 249 13.76 -15.70 -4.49
N ARG A 250 12.48 -16.05 -4.70
CA ARG A 250 11.38 -15.08 -4.62
C ARG A 250 11.01 -14.66 -3.20
N HIS A 251 11.14 -15.56 -2.22
CA HIS A 251 10.83 -15.30 -0.81
C HIS A 251 12.00 -15.72 0.11
N PRO A 252 13.16 -15.02 0.04
CA PRO A 252 14.35 -15.38 0.82
C PRO A 252 14.12 -15.27 2.34
N ILE A 253 13.26 -14.36 2.80
CA ILE A 253 12.93 -14.23 4.23
C ILE A 253 12.20 -15.50 4.72
N TYR A 254 11.21 -15.98 3.98
CA TYR A 254 10.49 -17.22 4.34
C TYR A 254 11.39 -18.45 4.19
N GLY A 255 12.23 -18.50 3.17
CA GLY A 255 13.28 -19.52 3.04
C GLY A 255 14.18 -19.56 4.27
N GLY A 256 14.68 -18.40 4.68
CA GLY A 256 15.54 -18.26 5.85
C GLY A 256 14.86 -18.67 7.16
N ILE A 257 13.59 -18.29 7.38
CA ILE A 257 12.81 -18.74 8.54
C ILE A 257 12.65 -20.26 8.55
N VAL A 258 12.34 -20.87 7.42
CA VAL A 258 12.19 -22.34 7.32
C VAL A 258 13.50 -23.05 7.63
N LEU A 259 14.62 -22.58 7.07
CA LEU A 259 15.96 -23.11 7.37
C LEU A 259 16.31 -22.96 8.85
N LEU A 260 15.95 -21.83 9.46
CA LEU A 260 16.15 -21.58 10.89
C LEU A 260 15.35 -22.57 11.75
N LEU A 261 14.07 -22.77 11.45
CA LEU A 261 13.21 -23.68 12.21
C LEU A 261 13.69 -25.14 12.11
N VAL A 262 13.99 -25.62 10.91
CA VAL A 262 14.49 -26.99 10.71
C VAL A 262 15.89 -27.16 11.31
N GLY A 263 16.78 -26.19 11.12
CA GLY A 263 18.13 -26.22 11.68
C GLY A 263 18.13 -26.25 13.21
N ALA A 264 17.29 -25.41 13.84
CA ALA A 264 17.13 -25.39 15.29
C ALA A 264 16.55 -26.72 15.83
N ALA A 265 15.60 -27.33 15.12
CA ALA A 265 15.03 -28.63 15.51
C ALA A 265 16.08 -29.76 15.48
N LEU A 266 16.93 -29.80 14.45
CA LEU A 266 18.04 -30.75 14.35
C LEU A 266 19.10 -30.51 15.43
N LEU A 267 19.46 -29.25 15.67
CA LEU A 267 20.41 -28.86 16.70
C LEU A 267 19.91 -29.25 18.11
N ARG A 268 18.63 -29.01 18.40
CA ARG A 268 17.99 -29.40 19.66
C ARG A 268 17.80 -30.91 19.77
N SER A 269 17.86 -31.64 18.66
CA SER A 269 17.56 -33.06 18.55
C SER A 269 16.15 -33.40 19.08
N SER A 270 15.15 -32.62 18.67
CA SER A 270 13.76 -32.75 19.13
C SER A 270 12.84 -33.15 17.98
N LEU A 271 12.16 -34.31 18.10
CA LEU A 271 11.16 -34.77 17.14
C LEU A 271 9.97 -33.81 17.07
N VAL A 272 9.54 -33.28 18.21
CA VAL A 272 8.43 -32.32 18.28
C VAL A 272 8.79 -31.04 17.54
N ALA A 273 10.00 -30.50 17.78
CA ALA A 273 10.48 -29.32 17.04
C ALA A 273 10.62 -29.60 15.54
N LEU A 274 11.02 -30.81 15.15
CA LEU A 274 11.13 -31.20 13.74
C LEU A 274 9.75 -31.24 13.06
N ILE A 275 8.75 -31.85 13.71
CA ILE A 275 7.37 -31.88 13.20
C ILE A 275 6.82 -30.46 13.07
N VAL A 276 6.98 -29.62 14.09
CA VAL A 276 6.54 -28.22 14.04
C VAL A 276 7.29 -27.45 12.95
N GLY A 277 8.58 -27.70 12.77
CA GLY A 277 9.38 -27.13 11.69
C GLY A 277 8.87 -27.52 10.30
N ILE A 278 8.49 -28.78 10.09
CA ILE A 278 7.90 -29.26 8.82
C ILE A 278 6.52 -28.61 8.57
N VAL A 279 5.67 -28.54 9.60
CA VAL A 279 4.37 -27.85 9.50
C VAL A 279 4.57 -26.36 9.20
N GLY A 280 5.54 -25.73 9.86
CA GLY A 280 5.94 -24.34 9.59
C GLY A 280 6.43 -24.14 8.16
N ALA A 281 7.23 -25.07 7.63
CA ALA A 281 7.68 -25.04 6.24
C ALA A 281 6.52 -25.10 5.24
N ALA A 282 5.56 -26.00 5.47
CA ALA A 282 4.34 -26.08 4.67
C ALA A 282 3.50 -24.80 4.76
N PHE A 283 3.36 -24.24 5.96
CA PHE A 283 2.66 -22.97 6.18
C PHE A 283 3.30 -21.80 5.40
N PHE A 284 4.62 -21.62 5.53
CA PHE A 284 5.33 -20.54 4.82
C PHE A 284 5.33 -20.74 3.31
N TRP A 285 5.31 -21.98 2.82
CA TRP A 285 5.12 -22.27 1.40
C TRP A 285 3.73 -21.85 0.90
N MET A 286 2.69 -22.15 1.69
CA MET A 286 1.32 -21.77 1.37
C MET A 286 1.13 -20.24 1.42
N LYS A 287 1.67 -19.59 2.46
CA LYS A 287 1.66 -18.13 2.60
C LYS A 287 2.40 -17.45 1.43
N ALA A 288 3.58 -17.94 1.06
CA ALA A 288 4.33 -17.43 -0.08
C ALA A 288 3.52 -17.52 -1.38
N ARG A 289 2.82 -18.64 -1.62
CA ARG A 289 1.96 -18.79 -2.81
C ARG A 289 0.83 -17.75 -2.84
N PHE A 290 0.18 -17.53 -1.70
CA PHE A 290 -0.90 -16.55 -1.57
C PHE A 290 -0.41 -15.10 -1.77
N GLU A 291 0.84 -14.82 -1.39
CA GLU A 291 1.50 -13.54 -1.68
C GLU A 291 1.85 -13.41 -3.16
N GLU A 292 2.36 -14.47 -3.80
CA GLU A 292 2.68 -14.45 -5.24
C GLU A 292 1.46 -14.07 -6.09
N GLU A 293 0.26 -14.53 -5.74
CA GLU A 293 -0.99 -14.18 -6.43
C GLU A 293 -1.23 -12.66 -6.36
N ARG A 294 -1.07 -12.05 -5.19
CA ARG A 294 -1.19 -10.59 -4.99
C ARG A 294 -0.08 -9.80 -5.66
N LEU A 295 1.14 -10.35 -5.71
CA LEU A 295 2.27 -9.71 -6.37
C LEU A 295 2.07 -9.67 -7.89
N VAL A 296 1.47 -10.72 -8.49
CA VAL A 296 1.06 -10.73 -9.91
C VAL A 296 0.02 -9.65 -10.17
N GLU A 297 -0.99 -9.52 -9.32
CA GLU A 297 -2.02 -8.47 -9.43
C GLU A 297 -1.46 -7.05 -9.22
N ARG A 298 -0.43 -6.92 -8.36
CA ARG A 298 0.14 -5.62 -7.99
C ARG A 298 1.14 -5.08 -9.01
N TYR A 299 2.01 -5.94 -9.53
CA TYR A 299 3.18 -5.56 -10.30
C TYR A 299 3.15 -6.21 -11.69
N ALA A 300 2.94 -5.41 -12.73
CA ALA A 300 2.95 -5.88 -14.12
C ALA A 300 4.23 -6.67 -14.49
N GLY A 301 5.39 -6.26 -13.94
CA GLY A 301 6.66 -6.94 -14.14
C GLY A 301 6.86 -8.24 -13.35
N TYR A 302 5.96 -8.59 -12.42
CA TYR A 302 6.16 -9.75 -11.55
C TYR A 302 6.07 -11.07 -12.29
N ALA A 303 5.21 -11.18 -13.31
CA ALA A 303 5.11 -12.37 -14.13
C ALA A 303 6.44 -12.65 -14.85
N ALA A 304 7.08 -11.61 -15.39
CA ALA A 304 8.40 -11.71 -16.01
C ALA A 304 9.48 -12.06 -14.98
N TYR A 305 9.48 -11.41 -13.82
CA TYR A 305 10.39 -11.74 -12.71
C TYR A 305 10.26 -13.20 -12.26
N ARG A 306 9.03 -13.70 -12.09
CA ARG A 306 8.75 -15.09 -11.70
C ARG A 306 9.24 -16.11 -12.73
N ALA A 307 9.23 -15.75 -14.01
CA ALA A 307 9.76 -16.61 -15.07
C ALA A 307 11.30 -16.75 -15.00
N HIS A 308 12.00 -15.70 -14.59
CA HIS A 308 13.45 -15.67 -14.43
C HIS A 308 13.89 -16.30 -13.10
N VAL A 309 13.26 -15.91 -11.99
CA VAL A 309 13.57 -16.40 -10.65
C VAL A 309 12.62 -17.55 -10.32
N ARG A 310 12.97 -18.77 -10.75
CA ARG A 310 12.09 -19.95 -10.62
C ARG A 310 11.94 -20.48 -9.19
N LYS A 311 12.90 -20.20 -8.31
CA LYS A 311 12.95 -20.74 -6.94
C LYS A 311 12.09 -19.93 -5.98
N ARG A 312 11.18 -20.59 -5.25
CA ARG A 312 10.22 -19.92 -4.35
C ARG A 312 10.81 -19.60 -2.97
N LEU A 313 11.20 -20.63 -2.23
CA LEU A 313 11.65 -20.53 -0.83
C LEU A 313 13.11 -20.92 -0.66
N ILE A 314 13.52 -22.06 -1.24
CA ILE A 314 14.86 -22.60 -1.09
C ILE A 314 15.46 -22.68 -2.50
N PRO A 315 16.70 -22.21 -2.74
CA PRO A 315 17.33 -22.25 -4.07
C PRO A 315 17.36 -23.64 -4.70
N TRP A 316 17.26 -24.69 -3.89
CA TRP A 316 17.45 -26.10 -4.28
C TRP A 316 16.16 -26.92 -4.31
N VAL A 317 15.05 -26.41 -3.77
CA VAL A 317 13.74 -27.10 -3.75
C VAL A 317 12.82 -26.41 -4.74
N VAL A 318 12.10 -27.21 -5.54
CA VAL A 318 11.22 -26.76 -6.63
C VAL A 318 10.08 -25.87 -6.11
#